data_AF-A0AAW2CHS3-F1
#
_entry.id   AF-A0AAW2CHS3-F1
#
_cell.length_a   1.000
_cell.length_b   1.000
_cell.length_c   1.000
_cell.angle_alpha   90.00
_cell.angle_beta   90.00
_cell.angle_gamma   90.00
#
_symmetry.space_group_name_H-M   'P 1'
#
loop_
_entity.id
_entity.type
_entity.pdbx_description
1 polymer ?
#
loop_
_entity_poly.entity_id
_entity_poly.type
_entity_poly.pdbx_seq_one_letter_code
_entity_poly.pdbx_strand_id
1 'polypeptide(L)'
;MRTHGRVAVCGMISQYNLDQPEGTKNMMHIMFKRIHVKGFSFHDYHHLYPKFLDTVLPYIKKGKIVYVEDIAEGLESGPVALVGLFKGRNIGKQVVVVARE
;
A
#
# COMPACT_ATOMS: atom_id res chain seq x y z
N MET A 1 -5.71 19.67 -3.67
CA MET A 1 -5.14 19.91 -2.33
C MET A 1 -5.50 21.29 -1.80
N ARG A 2 -5.76 21.41 -0.50
CA ARG A 2 -5.87 22.69 0.25
C ARG A 2 -4.48 23.33 0.45
N THR A 3 -4.43 24.62 0.77
CA THR A 3 -3.19 25.28 1.22
C THR A 3 -2.64 24.59 2.46
N HIS A 4 -1.33 24.35 2.52
CA HIS A 4 -0.63 23.52 3.52
C HIS A 4 -1.06 22.05 3.56
N GLY A 5 -1.60 21.53 2.45
CA GLY A 5 -1.92 20.11 2.30
C GLY A 5 -0.67 19.21 2.40
N ARG A 6 -0.89 17.91 2.64
CA ARG A 6 0.18 16.92 2.77
C ARG A 6 -0.06 15.75 1.82
N VAL A 7 1.00 15.27 1.18
CA VAL A 7 1.01 14.06 0.35
C VAL A 7 2.09 13.15 0.90
N ALA A 8 1.68 12.00 1.44
CA ALA A 8 2.58 10.94 1.86
C ALA A 8 2.81 10.00 0.68
N VAL A 9 4.02 10.01 0.12
CA VAL A 9 4.38 9.20 -1.05
C VAL A 9 4.81 7.82 -0.57
N CYS A 10 3.85 6.89 -0.53
CA CYS A 10 4.07 5.49 -0.15
C CYS A 10 4.59 4.65 -1.34
N GLY A 11 4.05 4.89 -2.53
CA GLY A 11 4.37 4.17 -3.74
C GLY A 11 3.68 4.76 -4.97
N MET A 12 4.03 4.27 -6.15
CA MET A 12 3.53 4.74 -7.45
C MET A 12 3.26 3.54 -8.37
N ILE A 13 2.35 2.65 -7.96
CA ILE A 13 2.12 1.36 -8.62
C ILE A 13 1.76 1.47 -10.11
N SER A 14 1.14 2.58 -10.53
CA SER A 14 0.84 2.85 -11.94
C SER A 14 2.09 2.97 -12.83
N GLN A 15 3.26 3.19 -12.24
CA GLN A 15 4.52 3.41 -12.96
C GLN A 15 5.38 2.13 -13.05
N TYR A 16 5.10 1.08 -12.27
CA TYR A 16 6.05 -0.02 -12.06
C TYR A 16 6.31 -0.90 -13.28
N ASN A 17 5.37 -0.96 -14.22
CA ASN A 17 5.45 -1.81 -15.42
C ASN A 17 5.51 -0.99 -16.72
N LEU A 18 5.90 0.29 -16.64
CA LEU A 18 6.10 1.14 -17.81
C LEU A 18 7.58 1.16 -18.18
N ASP A 19 7.88 1.05 -19.48
CA ASP A 19 9.26 1.19 -19.98
C ASP A 19 9.81 2.61 -19.76
N GLN A 20 8.92 3.60 -19.79
CA GLN A 20 9.21 5.00 -19.49
C GLN A 20 8.16 5.55 -18.49
N PRO A 21 8.58 6.03 -17.31
CA PRO A 21 7.67 6.63 -16.35
C PRO A 21 7.00 7.90 -16.88
N GLU A 22 5.75 8.11 -16.49
CA GLU A 22 5.00 9.30 -16.80
C GLU A 22 5.41 10.48 -15.90
N GLY A 23 5.67 11.63 -16.51
CA GLY A 23 6.01 12.85 -15.77
C GLY A 23 4.83 13.40 -14.98
N THR A 24 5.08 13.82 -13.73
CA THR A 24 4.06 14.50 -12.91
C THR A 24 3.79 15.90 -13.44
N LYS A 25 2.56 16.14 -13.90
CA LYS A 25 2.09 17.47 -14.30
C LYS A 25 1.71 18.27 -13.05
N ASN A 26 1.62 19.60 -13.18
CA ASN A 26 1.03 20.46 -12.14
C ASN A 26 1.86 20.67 -10.84
N MET A 27 3.19 20.46 -10.90
CA MET A 27 4.09 20.65 -9.76
C MET A 27 4.05 22.07 -9.15
N MET A 28 3.69 23.09 -9.94
CA MET A 28 3.51 24.47 -9.47
C MET A 28 2.53 24.61 -8.30
N HIS A 29 1.53 23.72 -8.19
CA HIS A 29 0.60 23.75 -7.06
C HIS A 29 1.28 23.42 -5.72
N ILE A 30 2.39 22.68 -5.72
CA ILE A 30 3.16 22.42 -4.51
C ILE A 30 3.65 23.74 -3.92
N MET A 31 4.20 24.61 -4.75
CA MET A 31 4.66 25.94 -4.35
C MET A 31 3.48 26.85 -3.98
N PHE A 32 2.51 27.04 -4.89
CA PHE A 32 1.41 27.98 -4.66
C PHE A 32 0.56 27.65 -3.43
N LYS A 33 0.43 26.35 -3.13
CA LYS A 33 -0.34 25.86 -1.98
C LYS A 33 0.53 25.41 -0.82
N ARG A 34 1.86 25.55 -0.88
CA ARG A 34 2.82 25.13 0.18
C ARG A 34 2.56 23.69 0.64
N ILE A 35 2.39 22.78 -0.31
CA ILE A 35 2.09 21.37 -0.04
C ILE A 35 3.36 20.68 0.44
N HIS A 36 3.27 19.91 1.53
CA HIS A 36 4.35 19.03 1.94
C HIS A 36 4.22 17.69 1.24
N VAL A 37 5.16 17.38 0.34
CA VAL A 37 5.22 16.10 -0.38
C VAL A 37 6.43 15.34 0.15
N LYS A 38 6.20 14.19 0.80
CA LYS A 38 7.27 13.43 1.47
C LYS A 38 7.13 11.93 1.21
N GLY A 39 8.20 11.34 0.69
CA GLY A 39 8.38 9.90 0.63
C GLY A 39 8.74 9.31 1.99
N PHE A 40 8.34 8.05 2.19
CA PHE A 40 8.71 7.29 3.37
C PHE A 40 8.74 5.79 3.03
N SER A 41 9.56 5.02 3.74
CA SER A 41 9.57 3.57 3.65
C SER A 41 9.20 2.95 5.00
N PHE A 42 8.57 1.78 4.99
CA PHE A 42 8.33 1.02 6.21
C PHE A 42 9.62 0.77 7.01
N HIS A 43 10.73 0.56 6.31
CA HIS A 43 12.05 0.31 6.92
C HIS A 43 12.50 1.44 7.85
N ASP A 44 12.15 2.70 7.54
CA ASP A 44 12.48 3.87 8.37
C ASP A 44 11.77 3.83 9.74
N TYR A 45 10.66 3.08 9.85
CA TYR A 45 9.77 3.04 11.01
C TYR A 45 9.66 1.66 11.65
N HIS A 46 10.48 0.69 11.24
CA HIS A 46 10.40 -0.68 11.78
C HIS A 46 10.50 -0.73 13.32
N HIS A 47 11.26 0.20 13.92
CA HIS A 47 11.38 0.36 15.37
C HIS A 47 10.04 0.64 16.09
N LEU A 48 9.00 1.09 15.38
CA LEU A 48 7.65 1.31 15.92
C LEU A 48 6.77 0.05 15.85
N TYR A 49 7.23 -1.03 15.21
CA TYR A 49 6.41 -2.22 14.99
C TYR A 49 5.83 -2.84 16.27
N PRO A 50 6.56 -2.97 17.40
CA PRO A 50 5.98 -3.46 18.66
C PRO A 50 4.80 -2.58 19.13
N LYS A 51 4.98 -1.26 19.13
CA LYS A 51 3.94 -0.30 19.51
C LYS A 51 2.73 -0.34 18.56
N PHE A 52 2.98 -0.59 17.27
CA PHE A 52 1.93 -0.80 16.28
C PHE A 52 1.07 -2.02 16.63
N LEU A 53 1.70 -3.16 16.98
CA LEU A 53 0.96 -4.37 17.40
C LEU A 53 0.13 -4.13 18.66
N ASP A 54 0.70 -3.47 19.68
CA ASP A 54 -0.01 -3.10 20.91
C ASP A 54 -1.25 -2.26 20.62
N THR A 55 -1.19 -1.44 19.57
CA THR A 55 -2.30 -0.57 19.16
C THR A 55 -3.33 -1.32 18.31
N VAL A 56 -2.90 -2.06 17.30
CA VAL A 56 -3.81 -2.59 16.26
C VAL A 56 -4.48 -3.90 16.67
N LEU A 57 -3.80 -4.78 17.40
CA LEU A 57 -4.37 -6.07 17.80
C LEU A 57 -5.65 -5.92 18.64
N PRO A 58 -5.74 -5.02 19.65
CA PRO A 58 -6.98 -4.79 20.38
C PRO A 58 -8.11 -4.25 19.48
N TYR A 59 -7.79 -3.46 18.46
CA TYR A 59 -8.80 -2.90 17.55
C TYR A 59 -9.36 -3.97 16.62
N ILE A 60 -8.52 -4.86 16.10
CA ILE A 60 -8.95 -6.03 15.33
C ILE A 60 -9.85 -6.92 16.19
N LYS A 61 -9.40 -7.28 17.41
CA LYS A 61 -10.17 -8.11 18.35
C LYS A 61 -11.54 -7.50 18.72
N LYS A 62 -11.63 -6.17 18.77
CA LYS A 62 -12.87 -5.43 19.05
C LYS A 62 -13.72 -5.14 17.80
N GLY A 63 -13.33 -5.62 16.62
CA GLY A 63 -14.02 -5.34 15.36
C GLY A 63 -13.96 -3.88 14.90
N LYS A 64 -13.06 -3.07 15.49
CA LYS A 64 -12.86 -1.65 15.11
C LYS A 64 -12.03 -1.49 13.85
N ILE A 65 -11.29 -2.53 13.47
CA ILE A 65 -10.55 -2.62 12.21
C ILE A 65 -11.01 -3.92 11.53
N VAL A 66 -11.43 -3.80 10.28
CA VAL A 66 -11.78 -4.92 9.40
C VAL A 66 -10.70 -5.06 8.35
N TYR A 67 -10.36 -6.31 8.02
CA TYR A 67 -9.36 -6.66 7.02
C TYR A 67 -9.98 -7.61 6.00
N VAL A 68 -9.70 -7.38 4.72
CA VAL A 68 -10.24 -8.16 3.60
C VAL A 68 -9.07 -8.79 2.86
N GLU A 69 -9.15 -10.09 2.65
CA GLU A 69 -8.14 -10.88 1.97
C GLU A 69 -8.72 -11.48 0.69
N ASP A 70 -7.90 -11.50 -0.35
CA ASP A 70 -8.11 -12.24 -1.59
C ASP A 70 -7.18 -13.45 -1.54
N ILE A 71 -7.75 -14.64 -1.42
CA ILE A 71 -7.00 -15.86 -1.10
C ILE A 71 -6.90 -16.74 -2.36
N ALA A 72 -5.66 -16.96 -2.81
CA ALA A 72 -5.34 -17.95 -3.82
C ALA A 72 -4.80 -19.23 -3.15
N GLU A 73 -5.33 -20.40 -3.53
CA GLU A 73 -4.88 -21.69 -3.01
C GLU A 73 -3.79 -22.28 -3.91
N GLY A 74 -2.76 -22.87 -3.30
CA GLY A 74 -1.66 -23.52 -3.99
C GLY A 74 -0.56 -22.56 -4.43
N LEU A 75 0.69 -23.01 -4.32
CA LEU A 75 1.86 -22.23 -4.73
C LEU A 75 1.83 -21.91 -6.24
N GLU A 76 1.29 -22.84 -7.02
CA GLU A 76 1.06 -22.75 -8.46
C GLU A 76 0.16 -21.57 -8.86
N SER A 77 -0.72 -21.12 -7.97
CA SER A 77 -1.55 -19.93 -8.19
C SER A 77 -0.78 -18.63 -8.01
N GLY A 78 0.38 -18.67 -7.35
CA GLY A 78 1.18 -17.50 -6.97
C GLY A 78 1.54 -16.58 -8.15
N PRO A 79 2.05 -17.08 -9.29
CA PRO A 79 2.34 -16.24 -10.46
C PRO A 79 1.12 -15.47 -10.98
N VAL A 80 -0.03 -16.14 -11.09
CA VAL A 80 -1.27 -15.50 -11.58
C VAL A 80 -1.79 -14.47 -10.58
N ALA A 81 -1.75 -14.78 -9.28
CA ALA A 81 -2.13 -13.88 -8.21
C ALA A 81 -1.25 -12.61 -8.19
N LEU A 82 0.07 -12.77 -8.35
CA LEU A 82 1.01 -11.65 -8.38
C LEU A 82 0.80 -10.76 -9.62
N VAL A 83 0.66 -11.34 -10.81
CA VAL A 83 0.36 -10.55 -12.02
C VAL A 83 -0.99 -9.85 -11.91
N GLY A 84 -1.95 -10.46 -11.20
CA GLY A 84 -3.26 -9.89 -10.90
C GLY A 84 -3.21 -8.56 -10.16
N LEU A 85 -2.21 -8.35 -9.29
CA LEU A 85 -2.02 -7.11 -8.54
C LEU A 85 -1.94 -5.88 -9.46
N PHE A 86 -1.18 -6.00 -10.56
CA PHE A 86 -0.96 -4.90 -11.50
C PHE A 86 -2.15 -4.66 -12.44
N LYS A 87 -3.13 -5.57 -12.43
CA LYS A 87 -4.38 -5.45 -13.20
C LYS A 87 -5.58 -5.13 -12.31
N GLY A 88 -5.35 -4.89 -11.00
CA GLY A 88 -6.41 -4.61 -10.03
C GLY A 88 -7.40 -5.77 -9.84
N ARG A 89 -6.95 -7.02 -10.02
CA ARG A 89 -7.83 -8.20 -9.89
C ARG A 89 -8.15 -8.54 -8.45
N ASN A 90 -7.26 -8.21 -7.52
CA ASN A 90 -7.40 -8.56 -6.12
C ASN A 90 -8.47 -7.70 -5.42
N ILE A 91 -9.32 -8.32 -4.61
CA ILE A 91 -10.24 -7.62 -3.71
C ILE A 91 -9.69 -7.69 -2.28
N GLY A 92 -8.95 -6.66 -1.87
CA GLY A 92 -8.24 -6.64 -0.59
C GLY A 92 -6.80 -7.13 -0.71
N LYS A 93 -6.22 -7.66 0.37
CA LYS A 93 -4.84 -8.15 0.34
C LYS A 93 -4.77 -9.50 -0.35
N GLN A 94 -3.99 -9.59 -1.43
CA GLN A 94 -3.65 -10.88 -2.01
C GLN A 94 -2.79 -11.73 -1.06
N VAL A 95 -3.26 -12.95 -0.78
CA VAL A 95 -2.59 -14.00 0.00
C VAL A 95 -2.53 -15.27 -0.86
N VAL A 96 -1.45 -16.04 -0.72
CA VAL A 96 -1.31 -17.38 -1.31
C VAL A 96 -1.21 -18.39 -0.18
N VAL A 97 -2.15 -19.32 -0.10
CA VAL A 97 -2.12 -20.43 0.84
C VAL A 97 -1.33 -21.57 0.21
N VAL A 98 -0.11 -21.80 0.70
CA VAL A 98 0.77 -22.84 0.18
C VAL A 98 0.41 -24.21 0.76
N ALA A 99 0.11 -24.23 2.06
CA ALA A 99 -0.38 -25.39 2.78
C ALA A 99 -1.29 -24.90 3.90
N ARG A 100 -2.29 -25.71 4.24
CA ARG A 100 -3.06 -25.58 5.49
C ARG A 100 -2.55 -26.66 6.43
N GLU A 101 -2.61 -26.38 7.73
CA GLU A 101 -2.27 -27.35 8.79
C GLU A 101 -2.89 -28.73 8.52
#